data_AF-A0A101QFZ8-F1
#
_entry.id   AF-A0A101QFZ8-F1
#
_cell.length_a   1.000
_cell.length_b   1.000
_cell.length_c   1.000
_cell.angle_alpha   90.00
_cell.angle_beta   90.00
_cell.angle_gamma   90.00
#
_symmetry.space_group_name_H-M   'P 1'
#
loop_
_entity.id
_entity.type
_entity.pdbx_description
1 polymer ?
#
loop_
_entity_poly.entity_id
_entity_poly.type
_entity_poly.pdbx_seq_one_letter_code
_entity_poly.pdbx_strand_id
1 'polypeptide(L)'
;MLVNDAHGPMRNLLPEALHPAARLVRGRPKQLGMLEGLTGEYDAALCVGYHSRAGAPGVLSHSFMGHEIEDMWLDGRPVGEIGLAHATAAALGVPVVALTGDDAACAEMTEWDASVVTVPVKYARDRFAAELRPQAEAREAIEEAVARALSQDPPRPAPSAAEATLTVRWQSASVAATLLGIPGVTAEDPRTVRASGELPALYRQFGVWMRVAASLTNQPPYC
;
A
#
# COMPACT_ATOMS: atom_id res chain seq x y z
N MET A 1 8.22 -17.38 -7.35
CA MET A 1 7.33 -16.38 -6.72
C MET A 1 7.97 -15.88 -5.43
N LEU A 2 8.03 -14.55 -5.25
CA LEU A 2 8.40 -13.90 -4.00
C LEU A 2 7.11 -13.49 -3.27
N VAL A 3 7.04 -13.73 -1.96
CA VAL A 3 5.94 -13.30 -1.09
C VAL A 3 6.52 -12.35 -0.05
N ASN A 4 6.00 -11.13 0.03
CA ASN A 4 6.42 -10.12 1.00
C ASN A 4 5.32 -9.92 2.06
N ASP A 5 5.62 -10.21 3.32
CA ASP A 5 4.69 -9.92 4.42
C ASP A 5 4.65 -8.40 4.65
N ALA A 6 3.51 -7.76 4.34
CA ALA A 6 3.39 -6.30 4.28
C ALA A 6 2.62 -5.67 5.46
N HIS A 7 2.04 -6.46 6.35
CA HIS A 7 1.18 -5.93 7.42
C HIS A 7 1.97 -5.50 8.67
N GLY A 8 1.35 -4.95 9.73
CA GLY A 8 1.96 -4.72 11.06
C GLY A 8 2.98 -5.81 11.44
N PRO A 9 3.90 -5.68 12.40
CA PRO A 9 5.31 -6.20 12.38
C PRO A 9 5.98 -6.87 11.14
N MET A 10 5.28 -7.18 10.05
CA MET A 10 5.68 -7.97 8.89
C MET A 10 6.13 -9.39 9.27
N ARG A 11 5.56 -9.98 10.33
CA ARG A 11 5.91 -11.32 10.84
C ARG A 11 4.68 -12.23 11.01
N ASN A 12 3.66 -12.03 10.20
CA ASN A 12 2.34 -12.63 10.29
C ASN A 12 2.24 -13.94 9.52
N LEU A 13 2.87 -14.02 8.34
CA LEU A 13 2.83 -15.22 7.50
C LEU A 13 3.64 -16.36 8.14
N LEU A 14 3.02 -17.54 8.22
CA LEU A 14 3.63 -18.78 8.71
C LEU A 14 4.43 -19.44 7.58
N PRO A 15 5.77 -19.52 7.66
CA PRO A 15 6.59 -20.11 6.60
C PRO A 15 6.17 -21.54 6.22
N GLU A 16 5.77 -22.34 7.20
CA GLU A 16 5.32 -23.72 7.04
C GLU A 16 3.96 -23.87 6.36
N ALA A 17 3.17 -22.80 6.28
CA ALA A 17 1.87 -22.78 5.60
C ALA A 17 1.94 -22.15 4.20
N LEU A 18 3.12 -21.66 3.78
CA LEU A 18 3.34 -21.16 2.43
C LEU A 18 3.62 -22.30 1.45
N HIS A 19 3.37 -22.05 0.17
CA HIS A 19 3.76 -22.97 -0.89
C HIS A 19 5.28 -23.23 -0.82
N PRO A 20 5.74 -24.49 -0.88
CA PRO A 20 7.15 -24.84 -0.62
C PRO A 20 8.15 -24.22 -1.62
N ALA A 21 7.69 -23.85 -2.82
CA ALA A 21 8.50 -23.14 -3.82
C ALA A 21 8.50 -21.60 -3.68
N ALA A 22 7.74 -21.04 -2.73
CA ALA A 22 7.70 -19.60 -2.51
C ALA A 22 8.93 -19.13 -1.71
N ARG A 23 9.47 -17.97 -2.07
CA ARG A 23 10.48 -17.27 -1.26
C ARG A 23 9.76 -16.22 -0.41
N LEU A 24 9.99 -16.21 0.90
CA LEU A 24 9.32 -15.31 1.84
C LEU A 24 10.25 -14.20 2.33
N VAL A 25 9.80 -12.94 2.23
CA VAL A 25 10.38 -11.78 2.91
C VAL A 25 9.54 -11.47 4.14
N ARG A 26 10.16 -11.58 5.33
CA ARG A 26 9.50 -11.45 6.64
C ARG A 26 10.33 -10.55 7.56
N GLY A 27 9.67 -9.63 8.25
CA GLY A 27 10.23 -8.76 9.27
C GLY A 27 10.40 -7.30 8.83
N ARG A 28 10.89 -6.49 9.78
CA ARG A 28 11.26 -5.08 9.64
C ARG A 28 12.68 -4.89 10.21
N PRO A 29 13.46 -3.89 9.76
CA PRO A 29 13.11 -2.88 8.76
C PRO A 29 13.25 -3.39 7.31
N LYS A 30 12.44 -2.84 6.40
CA LYS A 30 12.51 -3.02 4.95
C LYS A 30 12.58 -1.65 4.27
N GLN A 31 13.38 -1.52 3.23
CA GLN A 31 13.60 -0.23 2.54
C GLN A 31 12.40 0.13 1.68
N LEU A 32 11.86 -0.84 0.94
CA LEU A 32 10.65 -0.68 0.12
C LEU A 32 9.37 -1.20 0.82
N GLY A 33 9.41 -1.44 2.13
CA GLY A 33 8.21 -1.70 2.93
C GLY A 33 7.30 -2.80 2.37
N MET A 34 6.12 -2.42 1.88
CA MET A 34 5.13 -3.34 1.29
C MET A 34 5.56 -3.92 -0.07
N LEU A 35 6.53 -3.30 -0.73
CA LEU A 35 7.10 -3.70 -2.02
C LEU A 35 8.53 -4.26 -1.91
N GLU A 36 8.98 -4.65 -0.71
CA GLU A 36 10.33 -5.17 -0.53
C GLU A 36 10.62 -6.38 -1.43
N GLY A 37 11.75 -6.31 -2.14
CA GLY A 37 12.20 -7.33 -3.09
C GLY A 37 11.58 -7.23 -4.48
N LEU A 38 10.67 -6.26 -4.73
CA LEU A 38 10.17 -5.97 -6.07
C LEU A 38 11.26 -5.27 -6.90
N THR A 39 11.52 -5.81 -8.09
CA THR A 39 12.43 -5.27 -9.11
C THR A 39 11.75 -5.33 -10.47
N GLY A 40 12.27 -4.66 -11.50
CA GLY A 40 11.73 -4.73 -12.87
C GLY A 40 11.84 -6.11 -13.54
N GLU A 41 12.48 -7.07 -12.90
CA GLU A 41 12.62 -8.45 -13.38
C GLU A 41 11.34 -9.26 -13.18
N TYR A 42 10.43 -8.85 -12.30
CA TYR A 42 9.16 -9.54 -12.07
C TYR A 42 8.17 -9.26 -13.20
N ASP A 43 7.43 -10.30 -13.60
CA ASP A 43 6.41 -10.20 -14.65
C ASP A 43 5.13 -9.50 -14.18
N ALA A 44 4.81 -9.64 -12.89
CA ALA A 44 3.59 -9.11 -12.31
C ALA A 44 3.71 -8.97 -10.78
N ALA A 45 2.88 -8.09 -10.22
CA ALA A 45 2.64 -7.94 -8.79
C ALA A 45 1.18 -8.24 -8.43
N LEU A 46 0.98 -8.81 -7.24
CA LEU A 46 -0.33 -9.21 -6.70
C LEU A 46 -0.51 -8.57 -5.33
N CYS A 47 -1.59 -7.83 -5.13
CA CYS A 47 -1.92 -7.16 -3.87
C CYS A 47 -2.95 -7.99 -3.10
N VAL A 48 -2.53 -8.76 -2.10
CA VAL A 48 -3.42 -9.71 -1.40
C VAL A 48 -3.83 -9.19 -0.03
N GLY A 49 -5.14 -9.12 0.23
CA GLY A 49 -5.70 -8.75 1.53
C GLY A 49 -5.63 -7.26 1.87
N TYR A 50 -5.67 -6.39 0.86
CA TYR A 50 -5.65 -4.93 1.03
C TYR A 50 -6.98 -4.39 1.59
N HIS A 51 -6.95 -3.13 2.04
CA HIS A 51 -8.10 -2.36 2.50
C HIS A 51 -8.07 -0.96 1.88
N SER A 52 -9.19 -0.25 1.92
CA SER A 52 -9.28 1.13 1.44
C SER A 52 -8.44 2.10 2.26
N ARG A 53 -8.11 3.24 1.64
CA ARG A 53 -7.32 4.33 2.22
C ARG A 53 -7.98 5.03 3.40
N ALA A 54 -7.19 5.80 4.14
CA ALA A 54 -7.70 6.75 5.14
C ALA A 54 -8.73 7.72 4.51
N GLY A 55 -9.74 8.10 5.29
CA GLY A 55 -10.81 9.00 4.82
C GLY A 55 -11.88 8.33 3.93
N ALA A 56 -11.67 7.10 3.47
CA ALA A 56 -12.65 6.34 2.69
C ALA A 56 -13.43 5.32 3.55
N PRO A 57 -14.67 4.94 3.16
CA PRO A 57 -15.34 3.76 3.71
C PRO A 57 -14.54 2.48 3.45
N GLY A 58 -14.76 1.45 4.27
CA GLY A 58 -14.13 0.13 4.13
C GLY A 58 -13.67 -0.44 5.46
N VAL A 59 -13.64 -1.77 5.57
CA VAL A 59 -13.29 -2.43 6.83
C VAL A 59 -11.79 -2.28 7.09
N LEU A 60 -11.48 -1.72 8.27
CA LEU A 60 -10.15 -1.30 8.69
C LEU A 60 -9.54 -0.21 7.81
N SER A 61 -10.34 0.67 7.20
CA SER A 61 -9.81 1.72 6.31
C SER A 61 -8.77 2.61 7.01
N HIS A 62 -7.58 2.70 6.40
CA HIS A 62 -6.47 3.55 6.79
C HIS A 62 -5.38 3.57 5.71
N SER A 63 -4.40 4.46 5.86
CA SER A 63 -3.19 4.49 5.04
C SER A 63 -1.97 4.39 5.93
N PHE A 64 -1.27 3.26 5.92
CA PHE A 64 -0.04 2.93 6.64
C PHE A 64 -0.08 3.08 8.18
N MET A 65 -0.19 4.31 8.68
CA MET A 65 -0.26 4.65 10.11
C MET A 65 -1.66 5.16 10.44
N GLY A 66 -2.62 4.25 10.64
CA GLY A 66 -4.04 4.63 10.75
C GLY A 66 -4.43 5.54 11.92
N HIS A 67 -3.56 5.71 12.90
CA HIS A 67 -3.75 6.69 13.98
C HIS A 67 -3.17 8.07 13.68
N GLU A 68 -2.31 8.20 12.66
CA GLU A 68 -1.48 9.39 12.45
C GLU A 68 -1.56 9.98 11.04
N ILE A 69 -1.86 9.19 10.02
CA ILE A 69 -2.09 9.70 8.67
C ILE A 69 -3.59 10.00 8.52
N GLU A 70 -3.91 11.28 8.31
CA GLU A 70 -5.28 11.75 8.06
C GLU A 70 -5.66 11.48 6.60
N ASP A 71 -4.79 11.86 5.65
CA ASP A 71 -5.01 11.68 4.21
C ASP A 71 -3.69 11.80 3.41
N MET A 72 -3.68 11.34 2.16
CA MET A 72 -2.51 11.39 1.27
C MET A 72 -2.91 11.65 -0.18
N TRP A 73 -2.02 12.28 -0.94
CA TRP A 73 -2.17 12.52 -2.37
C TRP A 73 -0.88 12.24 -3.13
N LEU A 74 -1.01 11.61 -4.30
CA LEU A 74 0.07 11.47 -5.28
C LEU A 74 -0.29 12.31 -6.51
N ASP A 75 0.52 13.32 -6.81
CA ASP A 75 0.27 14.30 -7.88
C ASP A 75 -1.13 14.95 -7.78
N GLY A 76 -1.55 15.25 -6.55
CA GLY A 76 -2.87 15.82 -6.26
C GLY A 76 -4.04 14.84 -6.31
N ARG A 77 -3.82 13.58 -6.71
CA ARG A 77 -4.83 12.52 -6.69
C ARG A 77 -4.88 11.84 -5.31
N PRO A 78 -6.05 11.69 -4.67
CA PRO A 78 -6.16 10.96 -3.39
C PRO A 78 -5.57 9.56 -3.49
N VAL A 79 -4.76 9.16 -2.52
CA VAL A 79 -4.01 7.90 -2.55
C VAL A 79 -3.95 7.25 -1.17
N GLY A 80 -3.84 5.92 -1.13
CA GLY A 80 -3.47 5.18 0.06
C GLY A 80 -2.40 4.13 -0.25
N GLU A 81 -2.41 3.03 0.49
CA GLU A 81 -1.49 1.91 0.25
C GLU A 81 -1.67 1.32 -1.16
N ILE A 82 -2.92 1.23 -1.65
CA ILE A 82 -3.27 0.67 -2.96
C ILE A 82 -2.61 1.46 -4.09
N GLY A 83 -2.98 2.73 -4.25
CA GLY A 83 -2.48 3.55 -5.35
C GLY A 83 -0.98 3.81 -5.26
N LEU A 84 -0.43 3.98 -4.05
CA LEU A 84 1.01 4.21 -3.88
C LEU A 84 1.82 2.95 -4.21
N ALA A 85 1.33 1.76 -3.82
CA ALA A 85 1.96 0.50 -4.20
C ALA A 85 1.87 0.25 -5.71
N HIS A 86 0.70 0.47 -6.32
CA HIS A 86 0.50 0.33 -7.77
C HIS A 86 1.40 1.25 -8.56
N ALA A 87 1.39 2.55 -8.26
CA ALA A 87 2.18 3.52 -8.99
C ALA A 87 3.68 3.22 -8.85
N THR A 88 4.13 2.82 -7.65
CA THR A 88 5.55 2.48 -7.43
C THR A 88 5.95 1.22 -8.19
N ALA A 89 5.09 0.20 -8.24
CA ALA A 89 5.33 -1.00 -9.06
C ALA A 89 5.40 -0.65 -10.55
N ALA A 90 4.50 0.20 -11.04
CA ALA A 90 4.49 0.67 -12.42
C ALA A 90 5.76 1.47 -12.76
N ALA A 91 6.24 2.33 -11.86
CA ALA A 91 7.50 3.06 -12.03
C ALA A 91 8.73 2.12 -12.11
N LEU A 92 8.65 0.93 -11.48
CA LEU A 92 9.65 -0.13 -11.60
C LEU A 92 9.45 -1.02 -12.85
N GLY A 93 8.44 -0.76 -13.67
CA GLY A 93 8.12 -1.53 -14.87
C GLY A 93 7.35 -2.83 -14.63
N VAL A 94 6.72 -2.97 -13.45
CA VAL A 94 5.96 -4.18 -13.08
C VAL A 94 4.46 -3.87 -13.02
N PRO A 95 3.62 -4.54 -13.82
CA PRO A 95 2.17 -4.38 -13.71
C PRO A 95 1.65 -5.00 -12.42
N VAL A 96 0.76 -4.30 -11.71
CA VAL A 96 -0.10 -4.95 -10.71
C VAL A 96 -1.27 -5.55 -11.46
N VAL A 97 -1.49 -6.86 -11.30
CA VAL A 97 -2.45 -7.60 -12.14
C VAL A 97 -3.70 -8.02 -11.39
N ALA A 98 -3.60 -8.15 -10.07
CA ALA A 98 -4.76 -8.39 -9.23
C ALA A 98 -4.65 -7.74 -7.85
N LEU A 99 -5.80 -7.38 -7.30
CA LEU A 99 -5.97 -6.95 -5.92
C LEU A 99 -7.11 -7.71 -5.24
N THR A 100 -6.87 -8.20 -4.03
CA THR A 100 -7.89 -8.83 -3.18
C THR A 100 -8.03 -8.04 -1.89
N GLY A 101 -9.26 -7.88 -1.39
CA GLY A 101 -9.53 -7.01 -0.24
C GLY A 101 -10.99 -7.02 0.15
N ASP A 102 -11.45 -5.93 0.76
CA ASP A 102 -12.89 -5.66 0.83
C ASP A 102 -13.43 -5.05 -0.47
N ASP A 103 -14.75 -4.92 -0.55
CA ASP A 103 -15.44 -4.26 -1.64
C ASP A 103 -15.00 -2.81 -1.85
N ALA A 104 -14.73 -2.07 -0.77
CA ALA A 104 -14.21 -0.70 -0.88
C ALA A 104 -12.78 -0.65 -1.46
N ALA A 105 -11.86 -1.52 -1.04
CA ALA A 105 -10.53 -1.63 -1.63
C ALA A 105 -10.59 -2.01 -3.12
N CYS A 106 -11.51 -2.89 -3.50
CA CYS A 106 -11.71 -3.27 -4.88
C CYS A 106 -12.24 -2.10 -5.73
N ALA A 107 -13.17 -1.32 -5.18
CA ALA A 107 -13.66 -0.10 -5.82
C ALA A 107 -12.55 0.94 -5.98
N GLU A 108 -11.74 1.18 -4.93
CA GLU A 108 -10.60 2.09 -4.97
C GLU A 108 -9.58 1.66 -6.04
N MET A 109 -9.26 0.36 -6.13
CA MET A 109 -8.36 -0.16 -7.15
C MET A 109 -8.92 0.05 -8.56
N THR A 110 -10.21 -0.21 -8.75
CA THR A 110 -10.87 -0.07 -10.06
C THR A 110 -10.92 1.39 -10.50
N GLU A 111 -11.17 2.32 -9.56
CA GLU A 111 -11.07 3.76 -9.82
C GLU A 111 -9.61 4.16 -10.14
N TRP A 112 -8.64 3.56 -9.44
CA TRP A 112 -7.21 3.81 -9.67
C TRP A 112 -6.76 3.37 -11.06
N ASP A 113 -7.05 2.11 -11.40
CA ASP A 113 -6.71 1.42 -12.65
C ASP A 113 -7.70 0.27 -12.90
N ALA A 114 -8.66 0.49 -13.78
CA ALA A 114 -9.71 -0.48 -14.12
C ALA A 114 -9.20 -1.72 -14.86
N SER A 115 -7.93 -1.76 -15.29
CA SER A 115 -7.34 -2.95 -15.90
C SER A 115 -6.95 -4.01 -14.88
N VAL A 116 -6.83 -3.65 -13.60
CA VAL A 116 -6.45 -4.59 -12.54
C VAL A 116 -7.65 -5.42 -12.09
N VAL A 117 -7.48 -6.74 -12.08
CA VAL A 117 -8.55 -7.65 -11.63
C VAL A 117 -8.73 -7.54 -10.12
N THR A 118 -9.96 -7.27 -9.68
CA THR A 118 -10.27 -7.14 -8.25
C THR A 118 -11.10 -8.31 -7.74
N VAL A 119 -10.84 -8.75 -6.51
CA VAL A 119 -11.57 -9.86 -5.86
C VAL A 119 -11.97 -9.46 -4.44
N PRO A 120 -13.23 -9.03 -4.21
CA PRO A 120 -13.71 -8.76 -2.86
C PRO A 120 -13.92 -10.09 -2.12
N VAL A 121 -13.23 -10.26 -0.99
CA VAL A 121 -13.35 -11.44 -0.12
C VAL A 121 -14.08 -11.16 1.18
N LYS A 122 -14.43 -9.89 1.40
CA LYS A 122 -15.22 -9.40 2.52
C LYS A 122 -15.98 -8.14 2.05
N TYR A 123 -17.12 -7.87 2.66
CA TYR A 123 -17.98 -6.73 2.33
C TYR A 123 -18.15 -5.86 3.57
N ALA A 124 -17.68 -4.62 3.50
CA ALA A 124 -17.68 -3.71 4.63
C ALA A 124 -19.13 -3.39 5.06
N ARG A 125 -19.42 -3.57 6.34
CA ARG A 125 -20.64 -3.05 6.99
C ARG A 125 -20.35 -1.74 7.70
N ASP A 126 -19.14 -1.62 8.22
CA ASP A 126 -18.58 -0.45 8.86
C ASP A 126 -17.04 -0.52 8.72
N ARG A 127 -16.33 0.52 9.18
CA ARG A 127 -14.89 0.46 9.42
C ARG A 127 -14.49 -0.70 10.33
N PHE A 128 -15.33 -1.10 11.27
CA PHE A 128 -14.99 -2.13 12.27
C PHE A 128 -15.72 -3.47 12.07
N ALA A 129 -16.55 -3.60 11.05
CA ALA A 129 -17.33 -4.81 10.81
C ALA A 129 -17.46 -5.12 9.31
N ALA A 130 -17.37 -6.39 8.95
CA ALA A 130 -17.58 -6.85 7.60
C ALA A 130 -18.31 -8.21 7.57
N GLU A 131 -19.06 -8.43 6.51
CA GLU A 131 -19.52 -9.76 6.12
C GLU A 131 -18.42 -10.46 5.34
N LEU A 132 -18.09 -11.70 5.70
CA LEU A 132 -16.98 -12.42 5.09
C LEU A 132 -17.52 -13.38 4.02
N ARG A 133 -16.86 -13.40 2.85
CA ARG A 133 -17.06 -14.50 1.90
C ARG A 133 -16.57 -15.80 2.54
N PRO A 134 -17.29 -16.92 2.41
CA PRO A 134 -16.82 -18.22 2.88
C PRO A 134 -15.40 -18.53 2.35
N GLN A 135 -14.56 -19.12 3.21
CA GLN A 135 -13.13 -19.27 2.92
C GLN A 135 -12.86 -20.05 1.62
N ALA A 136 -13.61 -21.12 1.36
CA ALA A 136 -13.46 -21.92 0.15
C ALA A 136 -13.77 -21.11 -1.10
N GLU A 137 -14.89 -20.39 -1.12
CA GLU A 137 -15.31 -19.51 -2.22
C GLU A 137 -14.33 -18.36 -2.44
N ALA A 138 -13.77 -17.79 -1.36
CA ALA A 138 -12.75 -16.75 -1.47
C ALA A 138 -11.47 -17.28 -2.13
N ARG A 139 -11.03 -18.50 -1.79
CA ARG A 139 -9.84 -19.11 -2.39
C ARG A 139 -10.04 -19.40 -3.87
N GLU A 140 -11.15 -20.03 -4.22
CA GLU A 140 -11.51 -20.34 -5.61
C GLU A 140 -11.58 -19.06 -6.45
N ALA A 141 -12.28 -18.03 -5.97
CA ALA A 141 -12.39 -16.76 -6.67
C ALA A 141 -11.03 -16.06 -6.88
N ILE A 142 -10.13 -16.12 -5.88
CA ILE A 142 -8.77 -15.58 -6.02
C ILE A 142 -7.99 -16.38 -7.07
N GLU A 143 -8.03 -17.70 -7.01
CA GLU A 143 -7.28 -18.58 -7.91
C GLU A 143 -7.71 -18.36 -9.38
N GLU A 144 -9.01 -18.38 -9.66
CA GLU A 144 -9.55 -18.13 -10.99
C GLU A 144 -9.22 -16.73 -11.52
N ALA A 145 -9.35 -15.71 -10.68
CA ALA A 145 -9.09 -14.33 -11.06
C ALA A 145 -7.61 -14.10 -11.39
N VAL A 146 -6.71 -14.62 -10.56
CA VAL A 146 -5.26 -14.49 -10.76
C VAL A 146 -4.80 -15.30 -11.97
N ALA A 147 -5.28 -16.54 -12.13
CA ALA A 147 -4.95 -17.36 -13.30
C ALA A 147 -5.39 -16.66 -14.60
N ARG A 148 -6.60 -16.09 -14.62
CA ARG A 148 -7.09 -15.31 -15.75
C ARG A 148 -6.21 -14.10 -16.01
N ALA A 149 -5.93 -13.27 -15.00
CA ALA A 149 -5.13 -12.04 -15.15
C ALA A 149 -3.73 -12.33 -15.72
N LEU A 150 -3.09 -13.41 -15.26
CA LEU A 150 -1.76 -13.80 -15.72
C LEU A 150 -1.77 -14.43 -17.11
N SER A 151 -2.85 -15.12 -17.51
CA SER A 151 -2.95 -15.70 -18.86
C SER A 151 -3.15 -14.68 -19.98
N GLN A 152 -3.49 -13.43 -19.65
CA GLN A 152 -3.76 -12.36 -20.61
C GLN A 152 -2.51 -11.57 -21.04
N ASP A 153 -1.32 -11.94 -20.55
CA ASP A 153 -0.05 -11.23 -20.79
C ASP A 153 -0.17 -9.70 -20.59
N PRO A 154 -0.39 -9.27 -19.34
CA PRO A 154 -0.72 -7.88 -19.04
C PRO A 154 0.40 -6.94 -19.50
N PRO A 155 0.07 -5.81 -20.14
CA PRO A 155 1.06 -4.91 -20.70
C PRO A 155 1.98 -4.40 -19.60
N ARG A 156 3.29 -4.57 -19.79
CA ARG A 156 4.30 -4.03 -18.88
C ARG A 156 4.31 -2.51 -18.97
N PRO A 157 4.15 -1.78 -17.85
CA PRO A 157 4.36 -0.34 -17.82
C PRO A 157 5.79 0.00 -18.24
N ALA A 158 5.97 1.10 -18.97
CA ALA A 158 7.30 1.61 -19.19
C ALA A 158 7.85 2.13 -17.86
N PRO A 159 9.03 1.67 -17.39
CA PRO A 159 9.69 2.27 -16.24
C PRO A 159 9.79 3.77 -16.43
N SER A 160 9.38 4.52 -15.41
CA SER A 160 9.31 5.97 -15.47
C SER A 160 10.22 6.58 -14.42
N ALA A 161 11.11 7.46 -14.86
CA ALA A 161 11.89 8.37 -14.02
C ALA A 161 11.18 9.73 -13.88
N ALA A 162 9.90 9.82 -14.23
CA ALA A 162 9.13 11.04 -14.04
C ALA A 162 9.05 11.36 -12.54
N GLU A 163 9.20 12.64 -12.22
CA GLU A 163 8.97 13.12 -10.87
C GLU A 163 7.49 13.02 -10.52
N ALA A 164 7.22 12.54 -9.32
CA ALA A 164 5.92 12.57 -8.69
C ALA A 164 6.01 13.38 -7.39
N THR A 165 4.89 13.94 -6.95
CA THR A 165 4.77 14.66 -5.68
C THR A 165 3.87 13.90 -4.73
N LEU A 166 4.42 13.50 -3.59
CA LEU A 166 3.68 12.87 -2.50
C LEU A 166 3.38 13.92 -1.45
N THR A 167 2.10 14.17 -1.20
CA THR A 167 1.60 15.04 -0.14
C THR A 167 0.92 14.19 0.92
N VAL A 168 1.22 14.43 2.20
CA VAL A 168 0.68 13.68 3.34
C VAL A 168 0.21 14.66 4.40
N ARG A 169 -1.04 14.50 4.80
CA ARG A 169 -1.64 15.22 5.91
C ARG A 169 -1.62 14.34 7.16
N TRP A 170 -1.00 14.88 8.19
CA TRP A 170 -0.78 14.22 9.47
C TRP A 170 -1.83 14.66 10.49
N GLN A 171 -2.14 13.80 11.45
CA GLN A 171 -2.98 14.16 12.59
C GLN A 171 -2.24 15.16 13.48
N SER A 172 -0.95 14.92 13.74
CA SER A 172 -0.09 15.74 14.59
C SER A 172 0.66 16.82 13.81
N ALA A 173 0.48 18.08 14.21
CA ALA A 173 1.32 19.18 13.71
C ALA A 173 2.81 19.01 14.08
N SER A 174 3.10 18.33 15.20
CA SER A 174 4.49 18.06 15.61
C SER A 174 5.19 17.09 14.66
N VAL A 175 4.46 16.12 14.09
CA VAL A 175 4.99 15.23 13.06
C VAL A 175 5.35 16.03 11.82
N ALA A 176 4.42 16.82 11.28
CA ALA A 176 4.66 17.66 10.11
C ALA A 176 5.85 18.62 10.32
N ALA A 177 5.90 19.31 11.47
CA ALA A 177 6.99 20.22 11.81
C ALA A 177 8.35 19.51 11.91
N THR A 178 8.41 18.30 12.47
CA THR A 178 9.66 17.53 12.59
C THR A 178 10.15 17.04 11.23
N LEU A 179 9.23 16.66 10.33
CA LEU A 179 9.57 16.17 9.00
C LEU A 179 10.24 17.24 8.11
N LEU A 180 10.04 18.53 8.39
CA LEU A 180 10.76 19.63 7.73
C LEU A 180 12.28 19.60 7.93
N GLY A 181 12.77 18.82 8.90
CA GLY A 181 14.19 18.56 9.07
C GLY A 181 14.80 17.63 8.01
N ILE A 182 13.98 16.97 7.18
CA ILE A 182 14.43 16.06 6.12
C ILE A 182 14.61 16.86 4.82
N PRO A 183 15.79 16.79 4.16
CA PRO A 183 15.99 17.46 2.88
C PRO A 183 14.93 17.11 1.83
N GLY A 184 14.44 18.12 1.11
CA GLY A 184 13.41 17.98 0.09
C GLY A 184 11.97 17.93 0.62
N VAL A 185 11.76 17.87 1.93
CA VAL A 185 10.42 17.94 2.55
C VAL A 185 10.04 19.40 2.77
N THR A 186 8.84 19.76 2.32
CA THR A 186 8.24 21.09 2.48
C THR A 186 6.85 20.96 3.11
N ALA A 187 6.29 22.05 3.62
CA ALA A 187 4.94 22.08 4.19
C ALA A 187 4.01 22.97 3.37
N GLU A 188 2.77 22.54 3.19
CA GLU A 188 1.68 23.36 2.63
C GLU A 188 0.91 24.09 3.73
N ASP A 189 0.77 23.44 4.88
CA ASP A 189 0.14 23.97 6.08
C ASP A 189 0.78 23.31 7.34
N PRO A 190 0.41 23.69 8.58
CA PRO A 190 1.01 23.15 9.80
C PRO A 190 0.90 21.62 10.00
N ARG A 191 0.10 20.91 9.21
CA ARG A 191 -0.12 19.46 9.30
C ARG A 191 0.08 18.72 7.98
N THR A 192 0.33 19.44 6.89
CA THR A 192 0.46 18.84 5.55
C THR A 192 1.87 19.05 5.01
N VAL A 193 2.60 17.95 4.78
CA VAL A 193 3.95 17.98 4.20
C VAL A 193 3.96 17.34 2.82
N ARG A 194 4.94 17.70 2.01
CA ARG A 194 5.14 17.12 0.68
C ARG A 194 6.60 17.02 0.30
N ALA A 195 6.89 16.11 -0.62
CA ALA A 195 8.17 16.04 -1.33
C ALA A 195 7.93 15.54 -2.76
N SER A 196 8.88 15.87 -3.64
CA SER A 196 8.85 15.48 -5.04
C SER A 196 10.12 14.71 -5.40
N GLY A 197 10.00 13.75 -6.32
CA GLY A 197 11.12 12.97 -6.85
C GLY A 197 10.65 11.72 -7.57
N GLU A 198 11.60 10.88 -7.99
CA GLU A 198 11.28 9.58 -8.58
C GLU A 198 10.50 8.70 -7.59
N LEU A 199 9.43 8.08 -8.06
CA LEU A 199 8.47 7.41 -7.20
C LEU A 199 9.08 6.30 -6.30
N PRO A 200 10.00 5.42 -6.77
CA PRO A 200 10.65 4.45 -5.89
C PRO A 200 11.56 5.09 -4.81
N ALA A 201 12.17 6.25 -5.09
CA ALA A 201 12.95 7.00 -4.10
C ALA A 201 12.02 7.70 -3.09
N LEU A 202 10.94 8.30 -3.59
CA LEU A 202 9.92 8.95 -2.79
C LEU A 202 9.21 7.97 -1.84
N TYR A 203 8.90 6.76 -2.30
CA TYR A 203 8.36 5.68 -1.46
C TYR A 203 9.32 5.33 -0.31
N ARG A 204 10.63 5.22 -0.59
CA ARG A 204 11.65 4.97 0.44
C ARG A 204 11.72 6.13 1.45
N GLN A 205 11.69 7.37 0.96
CA GLN A 205 11.68 8.57 1.81
C GLN A 205 10.43 8.63 2.67
N PHE A 206 9.25 8.30 2.14
CA PHE A 206 8.01 8.17 2.91
C PHE A 206 8.14 7.10 4.01
N GLY A 207 8.85 6.01 3.73
CA GLY A 207 9.28 5.05 4.75
C GLY A 207 10.05 5.69 5.91
N VAL A 208 10.91 6.67 5.65
CA VAL A 208 11.62 7.44 6.69
C VAL A 208 10.64 8.34 7.45
N TRP A 209 9.71 8.99 6.76
CA TRP A 209 8.70 9.84 7.41
C TRP A 209 7.89 9.07 8.44
N MET A 210 7.43 7.87 8.09
CA MET A 210 6.69 7.00 9.02
C MET A 210 7.52 6.61 10.26
N ARG A 211 8.84 6.45 10.13
CA ARG A 211 9.71 6.13 11.29
C ARG A 211 9.88 7.34 12.22
N VAL A 212 10.00 8.54 11.64
CA VAL A 212 10.02 9.79 12.41
C VAL A 212 8.68 9.98 13.12
N ALA A 213 7.57 9.86 12.40
CA ALA A 213 6.23 9.95 12.97
C ALA A 213 6.05 8.95 14.12
N ALA A 214 6.40 7.67 13.91
CA ALA A 214 6.28 6.63 14.93
C ALA A 214 7.09 6.93 16.21
N SER A 215 8.25 7.58 16.09
CA SER A 215 9.06 7.97 17.26
C SER A 215 8.38 9.03 18.14
N LEU A 216 7.51 9.85 17.55
CA LEU A 216 6.80 10.93 18.23
C LEU A 216 5.44 10.48 18.77
N THR A 217 4.74 9.62 18.04
CA THR A 217 3.31 9.32 18.29
C THR A 217 3.09 8.06 19.10
N ASN A 218 4.13 7.24 19.29
CA ASN A 218 4.04 6.00 20.05
C ASN A 218 4.30 6.20 21.56
N GLN A 219 3.95 7.38 22.06
CA GLN A 219 4.08 7.75 23.46
C GLN A 219 2.80 7.34 24.21
N PRO A 220 2.90 6.91 25.48
CA PRO A 220 1.71 6.71 26.30
C PRO A 220 0.92 8.01 26.40
N PRO A 221 -0.40 7.95 26.69
CA PRO A 221 -1.21 9.14 26.91
C PRO A 221 -0.50 10.10 27.86
N TYR A 222 -0.24 11.31 27.38
CA TYR A 222 0.18 12.42 28.21
C TYR A 222 -1.08 13.12 28.68
N CYS A 223 -1.34 13.02 29.99
CA CYS A 223 -2.52 13.49 30.73
C CYS A 223 -3.78 12.65 30.49
#